data_AF-A0A1J7BMR1-F1
#
_entry.id   AF-A0A1J7BMR1-F1
#
_cell.length_a   1.000
_cell.length_b   1.000
_cell.length_c   1.000
_cell.angle_alpha   90.00
_cell.angle_beta   90.00
_cell.angle_gamma   90.00
#
_symmetry.space_group_name_H-M   'P 1'
#
loop_
_entity.id
_entity.type
_entity.pdbx_description
1 polymer ?
#
loop_
_entity_poly.entity_id
_entity_poly.type
_entity_poly.pdbx_seq_one_letter_code
_entity_poly.pdbx_strand_id
1 'polypeptide(L)'
;MKFIYCSLLLLFISQTSLGQEINVDMTMSEARKQAEKGSYDKALSLIEPLLAGFPENEDIKIFAGRIYSWKKDYKKSIEILSPLADRTSPNPDALLAIINVYFWSEQFDKCIFYCDRYLVIDPNSTDVIITKANCLEKLGRDKEALAIVEKVSVTENSTQAITGLRTLIGRKAKNAMAFSYLNVSTSNPGQSPLHYGYVEYSHKFTKSALVGRANLGYANNDTQMLFEADYYQTFSKRNYLYVNAGVSTGQTVFPVAKAGAEYFFAPRKRFDYSLGFKYMHFETEDVTLLTGQLGYRTGSYTLAYRPFYDTSNELFSHVLSVQTANEEKESLIRLELQYGNVPYLYLYNNFVTPLKAYRAGIQYQRRFGRAFFVRPVFLYEYEEYLPDEYRNRFSAQLIITKRF
;
A
#
# COMPACT_ATOMS: atom_id res chain seq x y z
N MET A 1 31.35 33.98 -88.29
CA MET A 1 32.31 32.90 -87.99
C MET A 1 32.69 32.95 -86.51
N LYS A 2 31.94 32.29 -85.63
CA LYS A 2 32.25 32.03 -84.21
C LYS A 2 31.42 30.82 -83.79
N PHE A 3 31.94 30.02 -82.85
CA PHE A 3 31.34 28.85 -82.18
C PHE A 3 31.58 27.45 -82.77
N ILE A 4 32.83 26.97 -82.76
CA ILE A 4 33.12 25.53 -82.56
C ILE A 4 34.46 25.43 -81.80
N TYR A 5 34.47 25.56 -80.48
CA TYR A 5 35.56 25.11 -79.60
C TYR A 5 35.05 25.06 -78.15
N CYS A 6 34.16 24.11 -77.84
CA CYS A 6 33.79 23.78 -76.45
C CYS A 6 33.32 22.32 -76.33
N SER A 7 33.88 21.40 -77.12
CA SER A 7 33.39 20.02 -77.21
C SER A 7 34.31 18.96 -76.60
N LEU A 8 35.38 19.34 -75.89
CA LEU A 8 36.45 18.38 -75.52
C LEU A 8 36.96 18.48 -74.08
N LEU A 9 36.16 19.02 -73.16
CA LEU A 9 36.54 19.13 -71.74
C LEU A 9 35.48 18.60 -70.76
N LEU A 10 34.84 17.47 -71.08
CA LEU A 10 33.82 16.85 -70.22
C LEU A 10 33.98 15.33 -70.00
N LEU A 11 35.18 14.77 -70.26
CA LEU A 11 35.43 13.33 -70.13
C LEU A 11 36.37 12.91 -68.97
N PHE A 12 36.62 13.78 -67.99
CA PHE A 12 37.40 13.43 -66.79
C PHE A 12 36.78 13.98 -65.51
N ILE A 13 35.52 13.64 -65.25
CA ILE A 13 35.00 13.62 -63.88
C ILE A 13 34.81 12.16 -63.52
N SER A 14 35.91 11.54 -63.14
CA SER A 14 35.93 10.27 -62.41
C SER A 14 35.01 10.39 -61.21
N GLN A 15 34.01 9.51 -61.14
CA GLN A 15 33.23 9.28 -59.94
C GLN A 15 34.16 8.70 -58.86
N THR A 16 34.79 9.56 -58.08
CA THR A 16 35.21 9.19 -56.74
C THR A 16 33.95 9.14 -55.88
N SER A 17 33.26 8.00 -55.90
CA SER A 17 32.35 7.67 -54.80
C SER A 17 33.23 7.56 -53.55
N LEU A 18 33.29 8.61 -52.75
CA LEU A 18 33.69 8.48 -51.35
C LEU A 18 32.63 7.57 -50.70
N GLY A 19 32.87 6.27 -50.72
CA GLY A 19 32.26 5.37 -49.74
C GLY A 19 32.81 5.79 -48.40
N GLN A 20 32.07 6.60 -47.66
CA GLN A 20 32.39 6.91 -46.28
C GLN A 20 32.32 5.59 -45.53
N GLU A 21 33.47 5.06 -45.11
CA GLU A 21 33.52 3.80 -44.37
C GLU A 21 32.72 4.00 -43.08
N ILE A 22 31.60 3.29 -42.97
CA ILE A 22 30.67 3.48 -41.85
C ILE A 22 31.37 2.98 -40.59
N ASN A 23 31.76 3.91 -39.72
CA ASN A 23 32.35 3.59 -38.43
C ASN A 23 31.24 3.12 -37.48
N VAL A 24 31.08 1.80 -37.36
CA VAL A 24 30.01 1.14 -36.59
C VAL A 24 29.95 1.65 -35.16
N ASP A 25 31.08 1.73 -34.46
CA ASP A 25 31.13 2.14 -33.05
C ASP A 25 30.70 3.60 -32.86
N MET A 26 31.17 4.49 -33.74
CA MET A 26 30.80 5.91 -33.71
C MET A 26 29.31 6.10 -33.99
N THR A 27 28.78 5.43 -35.01
CA THR A 27 27.37 5.50 -35.36
C THR A 27 26.47 4.89 -34.28
N MET A 28 26.87 3.77 -33.68
CA MET A 28 26.18 3.15 -32.54
C MET A 28 26.17 4.08 -31.31
N SER A 29 27.29 4.74 -31.03
CA SER A 29 27.40 5.71 -29.93
C SER A 29 26.47 6.91 -30.14
N GLU A 30 26.41 7.46 -31.35
CA GLU A 30 25.49 8.55 -31.66
C GLU A 30 24.03 8.09 -31.60
N ALA A 31 23.71 6.91 -32.13
CA ALA A 31 22.37 6.34 -32.04
C ALA A 31 21.92 6.12 -30.58
N ARG A 32 22.82 5.69 -29.68
CA ARG A 32 22.57 5.60 -28.23
C ARG A 32 22.24 6.97 -27.64
N LYS A 33 23.03 8.01 -27.94
CA LYS A 33 22.74 9.37 -27.48
C LYS A 33 21.38 9.89 -27.97
N GLN A 34 21.01 9.60 -29.22
CA GLN A 34 19.70 10.00 -29.76
C GLN A 34 18.56 9.23 -29.07
N ALA A 35 18.74 7.94 -28.79
CA ALA A 35 17.77 7.13 -28.06
C ALA A 35 17.59 7.60 -26.61
N GLU A 36 18.67 7.93 -25.90
CA GLU A 36 18.64 8.51 -24.54
C GLU A 36 17.90 9.86 -24.50
N LYS A 37 17.98 10.65 -25.57
CA LYS A 37 17.20 11.89 -25.74
C LYS A 37 15.73 11.64 -26.11
N GLY A 38 15.30 10.38 -26.24
CA GLY A 38 13.96 10.00 -26.70
C GLY A 38 13.72 10.22 -28.20
N SER A 39 14.76 10.57 -28.97
CA SER A 39 14.69 10.80 -30.43
C SER A 39 14.79 9.47 -31.20
N TYR A 40 13.82 8.58 -30.98
CA TYR A 40 13.88 7.20 -31.49
C TYR A 40 13.94 7.10 -33.02
N ASP A 41 13.23 7.96 -33.75
CA ASP A 41 13.28 7.96 -35.22
C ASP A 41 14.66 8.34 -35.77
N LYS A 42 15.34 9.29 -35.11
CA LYS A 42 16.71 9.65 -35.47
C LYS A 42 17.68 8.52 -35.13
N ALA A 43 17.52 7.90 -33.96
CA ALA A 43 18.31 6.73 -33.59
C ALA A 43 18.13 5.60 -34.62
N LEU A 44 16.90 5.28 -35.02
CA LEU A 44 16.63 4.28 -36.05
C LEU A 44 17.23 4.65 -37.40
N SER A 45 17.14 5.90 -37.85
CA SER A 45 17.75 6.34 -39.12
C SER A 45 19.27 6.16 -39.16
N LEU A 46 19.93 6.18 -38.00
CA LEU A 46 21.37 5.91 -37.87
C LEU A 46 21.67 4.41 -37.84
N ILE A 47 20.73 3.59 -37.34
CA ILE A 47 20.87 2.13 -37.20
C ILE A 47 20.48 1.38 -38.47
N GLU A 48 19.54 1.88 -39.26
CA GLU A 48 19.07 1.24 -40.51
C GLU A 48 20.21 0.94 -41.49
N PRO A 49 21.15 1.87 -41.80
CA PRO A 49 22.30 1.57 -42.65
C PRO A 49 23.23 0.50 -42.05
N LEU A 50 23.36 0.47 -40.72
CA LEU A 50 24.18 -0.52 -40.02
C LEU A 50 23.57 -1.93 -40.09
N LEU A 51 22.24 -2.04 -39.97
CA LEU A 51 21.54 -3.32 -40.14
C LEU A 51 21.70 -3.88 -41.56
N ALA A 52 21.70 -3.00 -42.58
CA ALA A 52 21.91 -3.40 -43.97
C ALA A 52 23.37 -3.78 -44.27
N GLY A 53 24.33 -3.03 -43.73
CA GLY A 53 25.77 -3.26 -43.96
C GLY A 53 26.34 -4.42 -43.15
N PHE A 54 25.77 -4.72 -41.98
CA PHE A 54 26.27 -5.74 -41.05
C PHE A 54 25.14 -6.67 -40.58
N PRO A 55 24.50 -7.43 -41.49
CA PRO A 55 23.31 -8.22 -41.18
C PRO A 55 23.56 -9.36 -40.19
N GLU A 56 24.81 -9.74 -39.91
CA GLU A 56 25.14 -10.76 -38.89
C GLU A 56 25.50 -10.17 -37.52
N ASN A 57 25.60 -8.84 -37.40
CA ASN A 57 25.95 -8.21 -36.13
C ASN A 57 24.74 -8.18 -35.18
N GLU A 58 24.78 -9.03 -34.16
CA GLU A 58 23.69 -9.18 -33.18
C GLU A 58 23.52 -7.94 -32.29
N ASP A 59 24.60 -7.24 -31.94
CA ASP A 59 24.53 -6.06 -31.07
C ASP A 59 23.72 -4.94 -31.73
N ILE A 60 23.88 -4.76 -33.05
CA ILE A 60 23.12 -3.80 -33.84
C ILE A 60 21.63 -4.21 -33.88
N LYS A 61 21.33 -5.49 -34.11
CA LYS A 61 19.96 -6.02 -34.08
C LYS A 61 19.31 -5.85 -32.71
N ILE A 62 20.00 -6.21 -31.64
CA ILE A 62 19.49 -6.11 -30.27
C ILE A 62 19.21 -4.65 -29.93
N PHE A 63 20.12 -3.74 -30.29
CA PHE A 63 19.94 -2.32 -30.04
C PHE A 63 18.78 -1.74 -30.85
N ALA A 64 18.62 -2.13 -32.13
CA ALA A 64 17.44 -1.79 -32.92
C ALA A 64 16.14 -2.27 -32.25
N GLY A 65 16.12 -3.52 -31.79
CA GLY A 65 15.01 -4.09 -31.02
C GLY A 65 14.68 -3.28 -29.76
N ARG A 66 15.69 -2.86 -28.99
CA ARG A 66 15.52 -1.99 -27.81
C ARG A 66 14.93 -0.64 -28.19
N ILE A 67 15.40 0.00 -29.26
CA ILE A 67 14.85 1.30 -29.73
C ILE A 67 13.37 1.16 -30.13
N TYR A 68 13.01 0.13 -30.90
CA TYR A 68 11.60 -0.11 -31.23
C TYR A 68 10.73 -0.33 -29.99
N SER A 69 11.26 -1.02 -28.98
CA SER A 69 10.58 -1.19 -27.68
C SER A 69 10.35 0.14 -26.96
N TRP A 70 11.36 1.01 -26.89
CA TRP A 70 11.24 2.35 -26.29
C TRP A 70 10.29 3.26 -27.07
N LYS A 71 10.24 3.10 -28.40
CA LYS A 71 9.26 3.74 -29.28
C LYS A 71 7.84 3.17 -29.13
N LYS A 72 7.66 2.07 -28.38
CA LYS A 72 6.42 1.30 -28.20
C LYS A 72 5.94 0.55 -29.45
N ASP A 73 6.81 0.38 -30.45
CA ASP A 73 6.58 -0.55 -31.56
C ASP A 73 7.01 -1.96 -31.14
N TYR A 74 6.23 -2.56 -30.25
CA TYR A 74 6.53 -3.87 -29.69
C TYR A 74 6.53 -4.97 -30.74
N LYS A 75 5.74 -4.82 -31.81
CA LYS A 75 5.66 -5.82 -32.89
C LYS A 75 7.00 -5.92 -33.63
N LYS A 76 7.55 -4.79 -34.10
CA LYS A 76 8.87 -4.80 -34.77
C LYS A 76 9.99 -5.20 -33.82
N SER A 77 9.91 -4.77 -32.56
CA SER A 77 10.89 -5.18 -31.54
C SER A 77 10.93 -6.70 -31.38
N ILE A 78 9.77 -7.36 -31.26
CA ILE A 78 9.67 -8.82 -31.17
C ILE A 78 10.20 -9.49 -32.45
N GLU A 79 9.84 -8.99 -33.63
CA GLU A 79 10.29 -9.53 -34.92
C GLU A 79 11.82 -9.56 -35.04
N ILE A 80 12.49 -8.52 -34.54
CA ILE A 80 13.96 -8.41 -34.56
C ILE A 80 14.61 -9.28 -33.48
N LEU A 81 14.02 -9.35 -32.28
CA LEU A 81 14.64 -9.98 -31.11
C LEU A 81 14.36 -11.48 -31.00
N SER A 82 13.18 -11.96 -31.40
CA SER A 82 12.80 -13.37 -31.24
C SER A 82 13.74 -14.35 -31.96
N PRO A 83 14.27 -14.08 -33.18
CA PRO A 83 15.20 -14.99 -33.84
C PRO A 83 16.55 -15.15 -33.10
N LEU A 84 16.90 -14.21 -32.23
CA LEU A 84 18.09 -14.26 -31.38
C LEU A 84 17.80 -14.93 -30.03
N ALA A 85 16.62 -14.64 -29.47
CA ALA A 85 16.17 -15.16 -28.18
C ALA A 85 15.66 -16.60 -28.23
N ASP A 86 15.18 -17.07 -29.40
CA ASP A 86 14.53 -18.37 -29.52
C ASP A 86 15.47 -19.54 -29.82
N ARG A 87 16.74 -19.26 -30.11
CA ARG A 87 17.78 -20.25 -30.48
C ARG A 87 18.06 -21.26 -29.37
N THR A 88 18.65 -22.41 -29.73
CA THR A 88 19.11 -23.42 -28.76
C THR A 88 20.11 -22.84 -27.76
N SER A 89 21.07 -22.03 -28.26
CA SER A 89 21.95 -21.20 -27.45
C SER A 89 21.58 -19.73 -27.68
N PRO A 90 20.64 -19.18 -26.89
CA PRO A 90 20.14 -17.82 -27.09
C PRO A 90 21.16 -16.77 -26.63
N ASN A 91 21.14 -15.61 -27.29
CA ASN A 91 21.95 -14.46 -26.86
C ASN A 91 21.34 -13.87 -25.56
N PRO A 92 22.11 -13.75 -24.45
CA PRO A 92 21.60 -13.23 -23.18
C PRO A 92 21.05 -11.79 -23.27
N ASP A 93 21.69 -10.92 -24.05
CA ASP A 93 21.26 -9.54 -24.24
C ASP A 93 19.95 -9.43 -25.03
N ALA A 94 19.76 -10.34 -26.00
CA ALA A 94 18.49 -10.46 -26.72
C ALA A 94 17.37 -10.98 -25.81
N LEU A 95 17.66 -11.94 -24.92
CA LEU A 95 16.72 -12.41 -23.92
C LEU A 95 16.29 -11.31 -22.95
N LEU A 96 17.23 -10.51 -22.42
CA LEU A 96 16.88 -9.36 -21.58
C LEU A 96 16.03 -8.34 -22.33
N ALA A 97 16.39 -8.03 -23.58
CA ALA A 97 15.63 -7.10 -24.40
C ALA A 97 14.20 -7.61 -24.63
N ILE A 98 14.01 -8.89 -24.96
CA ILE A 98 12.68 -9.44 -25.23
C ILE A 98 11.82 -9.58 -23.97
N ILE A 99 12.43 -9.88 -22.81
CA ILE A 99 11.75 -9.86 -21.50
C ILE A 99 11.12 -8.48 -21.26
N ASN A 100 11.90 -7.41 -21.45
CA ASN A 100 11.41 -6.03 -21.29
C ASN A 100 10.28 -5.68 -22.26
N VAL A 101 10.38 -6.13 -23.51
CA VAL A 101 9.32 -5.92 -24.52
C VAL A 101 8.02 -6.60 -24.11
N TYR A 102 8.07 -7.86 -23.69
CA TYR A 102 6.88 -8.57 -23.23
C TYR A 102 6.32 -8.01 -21.92
N PHE A 103 7.19 -7.52 -21.02
CA PHE A 103 6.77 -6.84 -19.81
C PHE A 103 6.03 -5.52 -20.11
N TRP A 104 6.60 -4.64 -20.95
CA TRP A 104 6.00 -3.34 -21.28
C TRP A 104 4.78 -3.45 -22.21
N SER A 105 4.69 -4.51 -23.01
CA SER A 105 3.49 -4.81 -23.80
C SER A 105 2.42 -5.60 -23.02
N GLU A 106 2.60 -5.77 -21.71
CA GLU A 106 1.68 -6.45 -20.78
C GLU A 106 1.37 -7.92 -21.15
N GLN A 107 2.24 -8.56 -21.94
CA GLN A 107 2.15 -9.98 -22.29
C GLN A 107 2.87 -10.82 -21.23
N PHE A 108 2.33 -10.84 -20.02
CA PHE A 108 3.01 -11.38 -18.83
C PHE A 108 3.36 -12.86 -18.92
N ASP A 109 2.52 -13.70 -19.52
CA ASP A 109 2.83 -15.14 -19.70
C ASP A 109 4.07 -15.36 -20.58
N LYS A 110 4.19 -14.61 -21.68
CA LYS A 110 5.37 -14.66 -22.54
C LYS A 110 6.59 -14.08 -21.83
N CYS A 111 6.42 -12.99 -21.09
CA CYS A 111 7.49 -12.42 -20.28
C CYS A 111 8.05 -13.48 -19.30
N ILE A 112 7.18 -14.20 -18.60
CA ILE A 112 7.59 -15.30 -17.70
C ILE A 112 8.35 -16.39 -18.45
N PHE A 113 7.87 -16.82 -19.63
CA PHE A 113 8.57 -17.81 -20.45
C PHE A 113 10.01 -17.38 -20.79
N TYR A 114 10.22 -16.14 -21.22
CA TYR A 114 11.56 -15.64 -21.53
C TYR A 114 12.41 -15.40 -20.27
N CYS A 115 11.80 -14.98 -19.14
CA CYS A 115 12.47 -14.94 -17.84
C CYS A 115 13.01 -16.32 -17.47
N ASP A 116 12.20 -17.38 -17.61
CA ASP A 116 12.61 -18.74 -17.29
C ASP A 116 13.79 -19.20 -18.14
N ARG A 117 13.80 -18.86 -19.44
CA ARG A 117 14.95 -19.13 -20.32
C ARG A 117 16.20 -18.38 -19.90
N TYR A 118 16.09 -17.11 -19.51
CA TYR A 118 17.23 -16.33 -19.05
C TYR A 118 17.79 -16.87 -17.73
N LEU A 119 16.91 -17.27 -16.80
CA LEU A 119 17.31 -17.81 -15.49
C LEU A 119 17.97 -19.20 -15.58
N VAL A 120 17.93 -19.89 -16.73
CA VAL A 120 18.78 -21.07 -16.98
C VAL A 120 20.25 -20.66 -17.17
N ILE A 121 20.49 -19.47 -17.76
CA ILE A 121 21.84 -18.94 -18.04
C ILE A 121 22.41 -18.27 -16.77
N ASP A 122 21.60 -17.42 -16.13
CA ASP A 122 21.96 -16.75 -14.87
C ASP A 122 20.85 -16.96 -13.83
N PRO A 123 20.92 -18.04 -13.04
CA PRO A 123 19.92 -18.38 -12.03
C PRO A 123 19.76 -17.34 -10.91
N ASN A 124 20.75 -16.47 -10.73
CA ASN A 124 20.79 -15.49 -9.63
C ASN A 124 20.50 -14.06 -10.09
N SER A 125 20.07 -13.89 -11.34
CA SER A 125 19.74 -12.58 -11.90
C SER A 125 18.55 -11.93 -11.16
N THR A 126 18.87 -11.06 -10.21
CA THR A 126 17.86 -10.50 -9.31
C THR A 126 16.81 -9.67 -10.06
N ASP A 127 17.23 -8.91 -11.07
CA ASP A 127 16.32 -8.08 -11.88
C ASP A 127 15.31 -8.93 -12.69
N VAL A 128 15.77 -10.05 -13.25
CA VAL A 128 14.89 -10.96 -14.00
C VAL A 128 13.96 -11.72 -13.06
N ILE A 129 14.46 -12.13 -11.88
CA ILE A 129 13.62 -12.75 -10.85
C ILE A 129 12.51 -11.78 -10.39
N ILE A 130 12.84 -10.51 -10.14
CA ILE A 130 11.87 -9.47 -9.78
C ILE A 130 10.88 -9.24 -10.92
N THR A 131 11.33 -9.18 -12.17
CA THR A 131 10.47 -9.01 -13.35
C THR A 131 9.49 -10.17 -13.48
N LYS A 132 9.95 -11.42 -13.33
CA LYS A 132 9.10 -12.61 -13.30
C LYS A 132 8.06 -12.54 -12.18
N ALA A 133 8.48 -12.16 -10.97
CA ALA A 133 7.58 -12.05 -9.83
C ALA A 133 6.52 -10.95 -10.02
N ASN A 134 6.88 -9.82 -10.64
CA ASN A 134 5.94 -8.78 -11.04
C ASN A 134 4.92 -9.30 -12.07
N CYS A 135 5.36 -10.07 -13.07
CA CYS A 135 4.44 -10.70 -14.03
C CYS A 135 3.44 -11.64 -13.34
N LEU A 136 3.93 -12.47 -12.42
CA LEU A 136 3.08 -13.37 -11.63
C LEU A 136 2.07 -12.59 -10.78
N GLU A 137 2.48 -11.48 -10.15
CA GLU A 137 1.57 -10.57 -9.42
C GLU A 137 0.48 -9.99 -10.32
N LYS A 138 0.84 -9.55 -11.54
CA LYS A 138 -0.12 -9.00 -12.52
C LYS A 138 -1.13 -10.03 -13.02
N LEU A 139 -0.72 -11.29 -13.08
CA LEU A 139 -1.59 -12.42 -13.41
C LEU A 139 -2.40 -12.94 -12.21
N GLY A 140 -2.26 -12.34 -11.02
CA GLY A 140 -2.94 -12.79 -9.80
C GLY A 140 -2.34 -14.05 -9.16
N ARG A 141 -1.18 -14.51 -9.64
CA ARG A 141 -0.40 -15.65 -9.11
C ARG A 141 0.49 -15.23 -7.95
N ASP A 142 -0.11 -14.53 -6.99
CA ASP A 142 0.58 -13.86 -5.87
C ASP A 142 1.39 -14.81 -4.99
N LYS A 143 0.92 -16.04 -4.77
CA LYS A 143 1.63 -17.06 -3.98
C LYS A 143 2.95 -17.47 -4.64
N GLU A 144 2.95 -17.61 -5.96
CA GLU A 144 4.15 -17.97 -6.72
C GLU A 144 5.13 -16.79 -6.78
N ALA A 145 4.62 -15.57 -6.97
CA ALA A 145 5.42 -14.36 -6.92
C ALA A 145 6.18 -14.25 -5.60
N LEU A 146 5.49 -14.45 -4.46
CA LEU A 146 6.10 -14.47 -3.14
C LEU A 146 7.14 -15.59 -3.00
N ALA A 147 6.80 -16.83 -3.37
CA ALA A 147 7.71 -17.97 -3.24
C ALA A 147 9.04 -17.77 -3.99
N ILE A 148 9.01 -17.08 -5.14
CA ILE A 148 10.19 -16.76 -5.92
C ILE A 148 11.06 -15.70 -5.24
N VAL A 149 10.48 -14.55 -4.84
CA VAL A 149 11.25 -13.46 -4.22
C VAL A 149 11.72 -13.76 -2.80
N GLU A 150 11.26 -14.85 -2.21
CA GLU A 150 11.74 -15.34 -0.91
C GLU A 150 13.08 -16.06 -0.99
N LYS A 151 13.42 -16.61 -2.15
CA LYS A 151 14.67 -17.34 -2.38
C LYS A 151 15.85 -16.43 -2.78
N VAL A 152 15.58 -15.16 -3.05
CA VAL A 152 16.59 -14.20 -3.51
C VAL A 152 17.41 -13.66 -2.34
N SER A 153 18.74 -13.79 -2.43
CA SER A 153 19.68 -13.11 -1.53
C SER A 153 19.61 -11.59 -1.77
N VAL A 154 19.33 -10.84 -0.72
CA VAL A 154 18.98 -9.42 -0.81
C VAL A 154 20.25 -8.56 -0.93
N THR A 155 20.39 -7.82 -2.03
CA THR A 155 21.31 -6.67 -2.18
C THR A 155 20.60 -5.37 -1.78
N GLU A 156 21.32 -4.29 -1.45
CA GLU A 156 20.69 -3.01 -1.07
C GLU A 156 19.68 -2.52 -2.13
N ASN A 157 20.04 -2.58 -3.42
CA ASN A 157 19.16 -2.13 -4.52
C ASN A 157 17.93 -3.03 -4.73
N SER A 158 18.05 -4.35 -4.55
CA SER A 158 16.91 -5.27 -4.70
C SER A 158 15.96 -5.27 -3.50
N THR A 159 16.43 -4.78 -2.35
CA THR A 159 15.64 -4.71 -1.10
C THR A 159 14.36 -3.91 -1.29
N GLN A 160 14.43 -2.75 -1.96
CA GLN A 160 13.27 -1.86 -2.09
C GLN A 160 12.21 -2.45 -3.03
N ALA A 161 12.61 -2.94 -4.21
CA ALA A 161 11.69 -3.54 -5.17
C ALA A 161 10.98 -4.78 -4.59
N ILE A 162 11.72 -5.66 -3.92
CA ILE A 162 11.17 -6.85 -3.26
C ILE A 162 10.23 -6.45 -2.12
N THR A 163 10.60 -5.45 -1.30
CA THR A 163 9.75 -4.95 -0.21
C THR A 163 8.47 -4.31 -0.74
N GLY A 164 8.56 -3.55 -1.83
CA GLY A 164 7.42 -2.96 -2.53
C GLY A 164 6.46 -4.02 -3.04
N LEU A 165 6.97 -5.04 -3.75
CA LEU A 165 6.16 -6.15 -4.26
C LEU A 165 5.48 -6.94 -3.13
N ARG A 166 6.22 -7.30 -2.08
CA ARG A 166 5.65 -7.98 -0.90
C ARG A 166 4.54 -7.16 -0.24
N THR A 167 4.71 -5.84 -0.19
CA THR A 167 3.71 -4.93 0.37
C THR A 167 2.48 -4.84 -0.52
N LEU A 168 2.67 -4.75 -1.84
CA LEU A 168 1.58 -4.75 -2.81
C LEU A 168 0.74 -6.03 -2.70
N ILE A 169 1.39 -7.20 -2.72
CA ILE A 169 0.73 -8.50 -2.59
C ILE A 169 0.07 -8.63 -1.21
N GLY A 170 0.78 -8.28 -0.14
CA GLY A 170 0.24 -8.32 1.21
C GLY A 170 -1.03 -7.47 1.37
N ARG A 171 -1.12 -6.32 0.71
CA ARG A 171 -2.33 -5.46 0.73
C ARG A 171 -3.55 -6.09 0.03
N LYS A 172 -3.37 -7.07 -0.85
CA LYS A 172 -4.45 -7.82 -1.49
C LYS A 172 -5.08 -8.87 -0.58
N ALA A 173 -4.39 -9.24 0.52
CA ALA A 173 -4.90 -10.21 1.48
C ALA A 173 -6.26 -9.76 2.02
N LYS A 174 -7.21 -10.67 1.94
CA LYS A 174 -8.61 -10.39 2.27
C LYS A 174 -8.92 -10.67 3.72
N ASN A 175 -8.15 -11.54 4.37
CA ASN A 175 -8.45 -11.97 5.73
C ASN A 175 -7.45 -11.36 6.71
N ALA A 176 -7.91 -11.09 7.92
CA ALA A 176 -7.02 -10.89 9.04
C ALA A 176 -7.64 -11.40 10.33
N MET A 177 -6.78 -11.84 11.24
CA MET A 177 -7.15 -12.22 12.60
C MET A 177 -6.38 -11.34 13.58
N ALA A 178 -7.06 -10.78 14.56
CA ALA A 178 -6.44 -9.96 15.60
C ALA A 178 -6.72 -10.50 17.00
N PHE A 179 -5.73 -10.34 17.87
CA PHE A 179 -5.81 -10.61 19.29
C PHE A 179 -5.47 -9.33 20.04
N SER A 180 -6.24 -9.02 21.08
CA SER A 180 -5.97 -7.86 21.91
C SER A 180 -6.10 -8.18 23.38
N TYR A 181 -5.26 -7.50 24.15
CA TYR A 181 -5.36 -7.41 25.59
C TYR A 181 -5.17 -5.95 26.02
N LEU A 182 -6.07 -5.47 26.86
CA LEU A 182 -6.11 -4.16 27.47
C LEU A 182 -6.14 -4.34 28.99
N ASN A 183 -5.27 -3.61 29.67
CA ASN A 183 -5.33 -3.40 31.10
C ASN A 183 -5.62 -1.93 31.39
N VAL A 184 -6.54 -1.68 32.32
CA VAL A 184 -6.86 -0.36 32.82
C VAL A 184 -6.66 -0.38 34.33
N SER A 185 -5.72 0.42 34.83
CA SER A 185 -5.44 0.56 36.26
C SER A 185 -5.63 2.00 36.72
N THR A 186 -5.86 2.19 38.02
CA THR A 186 -5.98 3.52 38.62
C THR A 186 -4.99 3.70 39.77
N SER A 187 -4.65 4.95 40.07
CA SER A 187 -3.89 5.32 41.28
C SER A 187 -4.43 6.61 41.89
N ASN A 188 -4.30 6.73 43.21
CA ASN A 188 -4.75 7.86 44.03
C ASN A 188 -6.24 8.19 43.87
N PRO A 189 -7.18 7.34 44.33
CA PRO A 189 -6.97 6.02 44.91
C PRO A 189 -6.86 4.92 43.86
N GLY A 190 -6.16 3.84 44.21
CA GLY A 190 -6.12 2.64 43.38
C GLY A 190 -7.41 1.83 43.50
N GLN A 191 -7.79 1.16 42.40
CA GLN A 191 -8.89 0.20 42.34
C GLN A 191 -8.43 -1.08 41.64
N SER A 192 -9.24 -2.14 41.75
CA SER A 192 -9.01 -3.38 41.01
C SER A 192 -8.95 -3.09 39.50
N PRO A 193 -7.91 -3.52 38.78
CA PRO A 193 -7.80 -3.23 37.36
C PRO A 193 -8.94 -3.85 36.54
N LEU A 194 -9.38 -3.13 35.52
CA LEU A 194 -10.25 -3.65 34.47
C LEU A 194 -9.38 -4.33 33.41
N HIS A 195 -9.77 -5.54 33.04
CA HIS A 195 -9.12 -6.32 31.99
C HIS A 195 -10.10 -6.54 30.84
N TYR A 196 -9.63 -6.34 29.62
CA TYR A 196 -10.43 -6.51 28.43
C TYR A 196 -9.59 -7.17 27.34
N GLY A 197 -10.13 -8.19 26.70
CA GLY A 197 -9.47 -8.86 25.58
C GLY A 197 -10.44 -9.19 24.48
N TYR A 198 -9.93 -9.37 23.27
CA TYR A 198 -10.75 -9.84 22.17
C TYR A 198 -9.99 -10.70 21.18
N VAL A 199 -10.74 -11.54 20.48
CA VAL A 199 -10.37 -12.17 19.22
C VAL A 199 -11.25 -11.58 18.13
N GLU A 200 -10.64 -11.21 17.02
CA GLU A 200 -11.30 -10.58 15.88
C GLU A 200 -10.93 -11.33 14.61
N TYR A 201 -11.92 -11.53 13.74
CA TYR A 201 -11.72 -11.94 12.36
C TYR A 201 -12.31 -10.90 11.42
N SER A 202 -11.56 -10.52 10.39
CA SER A 202 -12.01 -9.59 9.35
C SER A 202 -11.86 -10.20 7.96
N HIS A 203 -12.83 -9.91 7.09
CA HIS A 203 -12.81 -10.27 5.68
C HIS A 203 -13.11 -9.05 4.81
N LYS A 204 -12.27 -8.79 3.80
CA LYS A 204 -12.42 -7.72 2.81
C LYS A 204 -12.97 -8.25 1.50
N PHE A 205 -14.12 -7.74 1.12
CA PHE A 205 -14.69 -7.84 -0.22
C PHE A 205 -14.26 -6.64 -1.06
N THR A 206 -14.66 -6.62 -2.33
CA THR A 206 -14.27 -5.56 -3.27
C THR A 206 -14.78 -4.17 -2.85
N LYS A 207 -15.99 -4.08 -2.29
CA LYS A 207 -16.63 -2.81 -1.87
C LYS A 207 -17.10 -2.83 -0.41
N SER A 208 -16.80 -3.88 0.33
CA SER A 208 -17.23 -4.00 1.71
C SER A 208 -16.22 -4.76 2.55
N ALA A 209 -16.31 -4.63 3.86
CA ALA A 209 -15.59 -5.46 4.80
C ALA A 209 -16.51 -5.87 5.94
N LEU A 210 -16.36 -7.09 6.41
CA LEU A 210 -17.04 -7.61 7.59
C LEU A 210 -16.00 -7.93 8.65
N VAL A 211 -16.30 -7.59 9.90
CA VAL A 211 -15.48 -7.93 11.06
C VAL A 211 -16.38 -8.58 12.09
N GLY A 212 -15.98 -9.72 12.63
CA GLY A 212 -16.60 -10.34 13.79
C GLY A 212 -15.65 -10.29 14.97
N ARG A 213 -16.13 -9.89 16.15
CA ARG A 213 -15.32 -9.78 17.36
C ARG A 213 -16.00 -10.48 18.54
N ALA A 214 -15.24 -11.33 19.23
CA ALA A 214 -15.61 -11.91 20.50
C ALA A 214 -14.74 -11.27 21.59
N ASN A 215 -15.39 -10.60 22.53
CA ASN A 215 -14.76 -9.84 23.59
C ASN A 215 -14.98 -10.51 24.94
N LEU A 216 -13.99 -10.40 25.82
CA LEU A 216 -14.06 -10.80 27.22
C LEU A 216 -13.65 -9.61 28.08
N GLY A 217 -14.54 -9.18 28.98
CA GLY A 217 -14.29 -8.12 29.94
C GLY A 217 -14.32 -8.69 31.36
N TYR A 218 -13.37 -8.29 32.19
CA TYR A 218 -13.31 -8.61 33.61
C TYR A 218 -13.15 -7.33 34.43
N ALA A 219 -14.13 -7.03 35.28
CA ALA A 219 -14.13 -5.89 36.19
C ALA A 219 -14.86 -6.26 37.48
N ASN A 220 -14.38 -5.79 38.64
CA ASN A 220 -15.07 -5.98 39.93
C ASN A 220 -15.52 -7.43 40.22
N ASN A 221 -14.68 -8.41 39.89
CA ASN A 221 -14.96 -9.85 40.00
C ASN A 221 -16.11 -10.36 39.10
N ASP A 222 -16.55 -9.56 38.13
CA ASP A 222 -17.54 -9.95 37.13
C ASP A 222 -16.85 -10.17 35.78
N THR A 223 -17.23 -11.26 35.10
CA THR A 223 -16.72 -11.62 33.77
C THR A 223 -17.86 -11.65 32.77
N GLN A 224 -17.75 -10.84 31.72
CA GLN A 224 -18.78 -10.73 30.70
C GLN A 224 -18.19 -10.93 29.32
N MET A 225 -19.03 -11.45 28.41
CA MET A 225 -18.70 -11.58 27.00
C MET A 225 -19.52 -10.59 26.19
N LEU A 226 -18.94 -10.07 25.12
CA LEU A 226 -19.62 -9.23 24.13
C LEU A 226 -19.28 -9.74 22.73
N PHE A 227 -20.29 -10.02 21.93
CA PHE A 227 -20.13 -10.43 20.53
C PHE A 227 -20.57 -9.29 19.63
N GLU A 228 -19.73 -8.97 18.65
CA GLU A 228 -19.95 -7.81 17.77
C GLU A 228 -19.72 -8.17 16.31
N ALA A 229 -20.40 -7.42 15.45
CA ALA A 229 -20.15 -7.39 14.02
C ALA A 229 -19.99 -5.94 13.54
N ASP A 230 -18.91 -5.68 12.81
CA ASP A 230 -18.70 -4.43 12.08
C ASP A 230 -18.90 -4.67 10.58
N TYR A 231 -19.62 -3.76 9.93
CA TYR A 231 -19.81 -3.74 8.49
C TYR A 231 -19.35 -2.41 7.92
N TYR A 232 -18.52 -2.49 6.88
CA TYR A 232 -18.06 -1.35 6.11
C TYR A 232 -18.60 -1.47 4.68
N GLN A 233 -19.22 -0.41 4.17
CA GLN A 233 -19.65 -0.30 2.78
C GLN A 233 -18.99 0.89 2.11
N THR A 234 -18.10 0.64 1.16
CA THR A 234 -17.49 1.66 0.32
C THR A 234 -18.39 1.96 -0.88
N PHE A 235 -18.78 3.22 -1.06
CA PHE A 235 -19.57 3.66 -2.22
C PHE A 235 -18.67 4.25 -3.31
N SER A 236 -17.62 4.98 -2.90
CA SER A 236 -16.61 5.55 -3.79
C SER A 236 -15.26 5.66 -3.08
N LYS A 237 -14.23 6.14 -3.78
CA LYS A 237 -12.92 6.44 -3.18
C LYS A 237 -12.96 7.52 -2.09
N ARG A 238 -14.09 8.24 -1.93
CA ARG A 238 -14.22 9.40 -1.03
C ARG A 238 -15.29 9.23 0.03
N ASN A 239 -16.03 8.12 0.04
CA ASN A 239 -17.08 7.91 1.02
C ASN A 239 -17.35 6.43 1.29
N TYR A 240 -17.69 6.16 2.55
CA TYR A 240 -18.07 4.84 3.02
C TYR A 240 -18.95 4.97 4.26
N LEU A 241 -19.78 3.95 4.48
CA LEU A 241 -20.58 3.79 5.69
C LEU A 241 -19.93 2.73 6.57
N TYR A 242 -19.87 3.02 7.86
CA TYR A 242 -19.57 2.06 8.92
C TYR A 242 -20.85 1.80 9.72
N VAL A 243 -21.11 0.54 10.04
CA VAL A 243 -22.19 0.10 10.92
C VAL A 243 -21.62 -0.94 11.89
N ASN A 244 -22.02 -0.87 13.16
CA ASN A 244 -21.67 -1.84 14.19
C ASN A 244 -22.92 -2.27 14.93
N ALA A 245 -22.96 -3.54 15.35
CA ALA A 245 -23.93 -4.06 16.29
C ALA A 245 -23.26 -5.07 17.23
N GLY A 246 -23.77 -5.18 18.45
CA GLY A 246 -23.28 -6.17 19.40
C GLY A 246 -24.25 -6.47 20.52
N VAL A 247 -24.08 -7.64 21.11
CA VAL A 247 -24.87 -8.15 22.24
C VAL A 247 -23.94 -8.78 23.28
N SER A 248 -24.23 -8.56 24.55
CA SER A 248 -23.41 -9.07 25.66
C SER A 248 -24.15 -10.11 26.50
N THR A 249 -23.39 -10.87 27.28
CA THR A 249 -23.91 -11.81 28.29
C THR A 249 -24.14 -11.15 29.65
N GLY A 250 -23.74 -9.90 29.82
CA GLY A 250 -23.80 -9.22 31.10
C GLY A 250 -23.96 -7.70 30.96
N GLN A 251 -24.34 -7.09 32.07
CA GLN A 251 -25.05 -5.81 32.09
C GLN A 251 -24.25 -4.70 32.76
N THR A 252 -23.05 -5.02 33.23
CA THR A 252 -22.28 -4.16 34.12
C THR A 252 -20.98 -3.70 33.48
N VAL A 253 -20.26 -4.60 32.79
CA VAL A 253 -18.99 -4.35 32.08
C VAL A 253 -19.28 -3.90 30.64
N PHE A 254 -20.32 -4.45 30.02
CA PHE A 254 -20.77 -4.11 28.67
C PHE A 254 -22.27 -3.74 28.66
N PRO A 255 -22.72 -2.92 27.69
CA PRO A 255 -24.15 -2.78 27.43
C PRO A 255 -24.74 -4.10 26.93
N VAL A 256 -25.99 -4.38 27.31
CA VAL A 256 -26.78 -5.56 26.90
C VAL A 256 -26.81 -5.68 25.38
N ALA A 257 -27.07 -4.55 24.72
CA ALA A 257 -27.05 -4.44 23.28
C ALA A 257 -26.49 -3.08 22.88
N LYS A 258 -25.84 -3.03 21.72
CA LYS A 258 -25.40 -1.78 21.12
C LYS A 258 -25.54 -1.81 19.62
N ALA A 259 -25.73 -0.64 19.05
CA ALA A 259 -25.70 -0.42 17.61
C ALA A 259 -25.08 0.94 17.31
N GLY A 260 -24.48 1.12 16.15
CA GLY A 260 -23.96 2.41 15.73
C GLY A 260 -23.77 2.48 14.24
N ALA A 261 -23.75 3.70 13.72
CA ALA A 261 -23.45 3.98 12.33
C ALA A 261 -22.69 5.29 12.19
N GLU A 262 -21.72 5.34 11.27
CA GLU A 262 -20.98 6.55 10.95
C GLU A 262 -20.71 6.61 9.44
N TYR A 263 -21.07 7.73 8.83
CA TYR A 263 -20.84 7.98 7.42
C TYR A 263 -19.64 8.91 7.24
N PHE A 264 -18.65 8.45 6.49
CA PHE A 264 -17.41 9.18 6.20
C PHE A 264 -17.45 9.73 4.78
N PHE A 265 -17.03 10.97 4.60
CA PHE A 265 -17.00 11.62 3.29
C PHE A 265 -15.91 12.69 3.17
N ALA A 266 -15.30 12.82 1.99
CA ALA A 266 -14.23 13.77 1.71
C ALA A 266 -14.55 14.62 0.47
N PRO A 267 -15.33 15.71 0.59
CA PRO A 267 -15.75 16.53 -0.55
C PRO A 267 -14.57 17.28 -1.18
N ARG A 268 -13.56 17.65 -0.38
CA ARG A 268 -12.33 18.30 -0.81
C ARG A 268 -11.13 17.41 -0.50
N LYS A 269 -10.12 17.37 -1.39
CA LYS A 269 -8.98 16.42 -1.29
C LYS A 269 -8.19 16.44 0.04
N ARG A 270 -8.17 17.56 0.75
CA ARG A 270 -7.44 17.71 2.03
C ARG A 270 -8.32 17.58 3.27
N PHE A 271 -9.63 17.50 3.12
CA PHE A 271 -10.56 17.48 4.25
C PHE A 271 -11.39 16.21 4.25
N ASP A 272 -11.39 15.54 5.40
CA ASP A 272 -12.23 14.38 5.67
C ASP A 272 -13.26 14.75 6.71
N TYR A 273 -14.49 14.28 6.53
CA TYR A 273 -15.59 14.52 7.44
C TYR A 273 -16.24 13.19 7.83
N SER A 274 -16.86 13.17 9.00
CA SER A 274 -17.77 12.10 9.36
C SER A 274 -18.89 12.61 10.25
N LEU A 275 -20.01 11.89 10.22
CA LEU A 275 -21.16 12.08 11.11
C LEU A 275 -21.70 10.70 11.47
N GLY A 276 -22.01 10.49 12.74
CA GLY A 276 -22.47 9.20 13.22
C GLY A 276 -23.13 9.25 14.59
N PHE A 277 -23.62 8.08 14.99
CA PHE A 277 -24.20 7.87 16.31
C PHE A 277 -23.88 6.47 16.82
N LYS A 278 -24.01 6.28 18.14
CA LYS A 278 -23.94 4.99 18.82
C LYS A 278 -25.03 4.93 19.87
N TYR A 279 -25.85 3.89 19.83
CA TYR A 279 -26.84 3.55 20.83
C TYR A 279 -26.34 2.38 21.68
N MET A 280 -26.55 2.45 22.98
CA MET A 280 -26.20 1.43 23.95
C MET A 280 -27.35 1.26 24.94
N HIS A 281 -27.84 0.03 25.08
CA HIS A 281 -28.87 -0.34 26.03
C HIS A 281 -28.22 -1.01 27.24
N PHE A 282 -28.42 -0.45 28.43
CA PHE A 282 -28.09 -1.06 29.71
C PHE A 282 -29.39 -1.44 30.44
N GLU A 283 -29.31 -2.26 31.49
CA GLU A 283 -30.53 -2.62 32.25
C GLU A 283 -31.27 -1.42 32.83
N THR A 284 -30.52 -0.40 33.25
CA THR A 284 -31.05 0.74 34.00
C THR A 284 -31.21 1.99 33.15
N GLU A 285 -30.54 2.07 32.00
CA GLU A 285 -30.53 3.27 31.17
C GLU A 285 -30.18 2.98 29.70
N ASP A 286 -30.60 3.90 28.84
CA ASP A 286 -30.22 3.93 27.43
C ASP A 286 -29.34 5.15 27.15
N VAL A 287 -28.21 4.91 26.49
CA VAL A 287 -27.25 5.96 26.13
C VAL A 287 -27.18 6.10 24.62
N THR A 288 -27.46 7.31 24.12
CA THR A 288 -27.24 7.66 22.72
C THR A 288 -26.12 8.69 22.60
N LEU A 289 -25.05 8.34 21.89
CA LEU A 289 -23.92 9.21 21.60
C LEU A 289 -23.99 9.69 20.16
N LEU A 290 -23.97 10.99 19.94
CA LEU A 290 -23.74 11.61 18.64
C LEU A 290 -22.25 11.92 18.47
N THR A 291 -21.72 11.75 17.26
CA THR A 291 -20.33 12.09 16.94
C THR A 291 -20.16 12.58 15.50
N GLY A 292 -19.01 13.17 15.24
CA GLY A 292 -18.54 13.50 13.91
C GLY A 292 -17.04 13.77 13.91
N GLN A 293 -16.45 13.99 12.76
CA GLN A 293 -15.04 14.34 12.65
C GLN A 293 -14.82 15.40 11.58
N LEU A 294 -13.84 16.27 11.83
CA LEU A 294 -13.21 17.12 10.84
C LEU A 294 -11.71 16.80 10.81
N GLY A 295 -11.24 16.22 9.71
CA GLY A 295 -9.83 15.92 9.46
C GLY A 295 -9.24 16.85 8.41
N TYR A 296 -7.99 17.28 8.60
CA TYR A 296 -7.19 18.04 7.64
C TYR A 296 -5.86 17.32 7.38
N ARG A 297 -5.57 17.05 6.10
CA ARG A 297 -4.34 16.39 5.65
C ARG A 297 -3.34 17.40 5.10
N THR A 298 -2.12 17.37 5.63
CA THR A 298 -1.00 18.20 5.19
C THR A 298 0.29 17.37 5.15
N GLY A 299 0.81 17.11 3.94
CA GLY A 299 1.94 16.19 3.75
C GLY A 299 1.63 14.78 4.26
N SER A 300 2.51 14.26 5.11
CA SER A 300 2.34 12.96 5.79
C SER A 300 1.52 13.05 7.08
N TYR A 301 1.05 14.24 7.47
CA TYR A 301 0.32 14.48 8.71
C TYR A 301 -1.18 14.63 8.46
N THR A 302 -1.97 14.10 9.39
CA THR A 302 -3.41 14.32 9.50
C THR A 302 -3.72 14.90 10.87
N LEU A 303 -4.30 16.08 10.92
CA LEU A 303 -4.88 16.65 12.13
C LEU A 303 -6.38 16.38 12.11
N ALA A 304 -6.97 15.93 13.21
CA ALA A 304 -8.41 15.72 13.27
C ALA A 304 -9.00 16.17 14.60
N TYR A 305 -10.18 16.78 14.52
CA TYR A 305 -11.03 17.13 15.64
C TYR A 305 -12.31 16.29 15.61
N ARG A 306 -12.69 15.71 16.75
CA ARG A 306 -13.89 14.88 16.89
C ARG A 306 -14.63 15.21 18.20
N PRO A 307 -15.85 15.75 18.14
CA PRO A 307 -16.72 15.87 19.30
C PRO A 307 -17.54 14.60 19.55
N PHE A 308 -17.94 14.44 20.80
CA PHE A 308 -18.94 13.49 21.28
C PHE A 308 -19.98 14.23 22.10
N TYR A 309 -21.24 13.85 21.91
CA TYR A 309 -22.35 14.35 22.69
C TYR A 309 -23.24 13.18 23.12
N ASP A 310 -23.33 12.95 24.42
CA ASP A 310 -24.28 12.04 25.03
C ASP A 310 -25.61 12.78 25.19
N THR A 311 -26.63 12.37 24.42
CA THR A 311 -27.94 13.01 24.45
C THR A 311 -28.75 12.63 25.67
N SER A 312 -28.45 11.50 26.31
CA SER A 312 -29.18 11.00 27.48
C SER A 312 -28.78 11.78 28.73
N ASN A 313 -27.48 12.07 28.87
CA ASN A 313 -26.90 12.72 30.04
C ASN A 313 -26.46 14.18 29.80
N GLU A 314 -26.61 14.68 28.58
CA GLU A 314 -26.16 16.01 28.13
C GLU A 314 -24.64 16.25 28.28
N LEU A 315 -23.85 15.20 28.09
CA LEU A 315 -22.41 15.22 28.33
C LEU A 315 -21.62 15.43 27.04
N PHE A 316 -20.51 16.16 27.14
CA PHE A 316 -19.66 16.48 26.00
C PHE A 316 -18.24 15.95 26.15
N SER A 317 -17.61 15.64 25.02
CA SER A 317 -16.16 15.46 24.93
C SER A 317 -15.60 15.89 23.60
N HIS A 318 -14.34 16.30 23.64
CA HIS A 318 -13.61 16.83 22.51
C HIS A 318 -12.30 16.07 22.38
N VAL A 319 -12.04 15.52 21.19
CA VAL A 319 -10.80 14.84 20.86
C VAL A 319 -10.07 15.62 19.78
N LEU A 320 -8.79 15.92 20.03
CA LEU A 320 -7.85 16.42 19.04
C LEU A 320 -6.78 15.35 18.79
N SER A 321 -6.51 15.04 17.53
CA SER A 321 -5.50 14.04 17.17
C SER A 321 -4.56 14.55 16.09
N VAL A 322 -3.32 14.11 16.18
CA VAL A 322 -2.30 14.27 15.13
C VAL A 322 -1.78 12.88 14.79
N GLN A 323 -1.80 12.54 13.51
CA GLN A 323 -1.34 11.26 13.00
C GLN A 323 -0.33 11.45 11.89
N THR A 324 0.71 10.62 11.88
CA THR A 324 1.58 10.44 10.71
C THR A 324 1.64 8.96 10.32
N ALA A 325 1.75 8.68 9.03
CA ALA A 325 1.81 7.32 8.50
C ALA A 325 2.92 7.19 7.45
N ASN A 326 3.55 6.02 7.42
CA ASN A 326 4.48 5.60 6.38
C ASN A 326 3.85 4.40 5.65
N GLU A 327 3.49 4.61 4.39
CA GLU A 327 2.79 3.62 3.59
C GLU A 327 3.64 2.38 3.28
N GLU A 328 4.94 2.56 2.98
CA GLU A 328 5.86 1.47 2.63
C GLU A 328 6.09 0.53 3.81
N LYS A 329 6.28 1.12 5.00
CA LYS A 329 6.48 0.38 6.25
C LYS A 329 5.16 -0.11 6.87
N GLU A 330 4.02 0.28 6.28
CA GLU A 330 2.68 0.11 6.84
C GLU A 330 2.66 0.45 8.35
N SER A 331 3.29 1.59 8.70
CA SER A 331 3.45 2.05 10.08
C SER A 331 2.79 3.39 10.31
N LEU A 332 2.36 3.63 11.54
CA LEU A 332 1.62 4.82 11.92
C LEU A 332 1.89 5.19 13.37
N ILE A 333 1.98 6.49 13.64
CA ILE A 333 1.99 7.05 15.00
C ILE A 333 0.83 8.04 15.07
N ARG A 334 0.05 7.95 16.15
CA ARG A 334 -1.06 8.84 16.45
C ARG A 334 -0.94 9.31 17.89
N LEU A 335 -1.05 10.62 18.07
CA LEU A 335 -1.13 11.29 19.36
C LEU A 335 -2.53 11.88 19.50
N GLU A 336 -3.15 11.70 20.65
CA GLU A 336 -4.50 12.20 20.92
C GLU A 336 -4.55 12.93 22.27
N LEU A 337 -5.27 14.04 22.29
CA LEU A 337 -5.64 14.77 23.49
C LEU A 337 -7.17 14.80 23.56
N GLN A 338 -7.72 14.51 24.73
CA GLN A 338 -9.17 14.56 24.93
C GLN A 338 -9.51 15.30 26.22
N TYR A 339 -10.62 16.04 26.18
CA TYR A 339 -11.23 16.67 27.34
C TYR A 339 -12.73 16.42 27.37
N GLY A 340 -13.27 16.08 28.55
CA GLY A 340 -14.71 15.95 28.81
C GLY A 340 -15.10 14.63 29.48
N ASN A 341 -16.40 14.35 29.48
CA ASN A 341 -17.04 13.33 30.31
C ASN A 341 -17.23 11.96 29.64
N VAL A 342 -17.19 11.90 28.31
CA VAL A 342 -17.39 10.68 27.53
C VAL A 342 -16.06 9.90 27.49
N PRO A 343 -16.01 8.61 27.86
CA PRO A 343 -14.78 7.82 27.92
C PRO A 343 -14.13 7.54 26.55
N TYR A 344 -12.79 7.50 26.51
CA TYR A 344 -11.96 7.35 25.29
C TYR A 344 -12.16 6.02 24.54
N LEU A 345 -12.29 4.90 25.26
CA LEU A 345 -12.53 3.58 24.67
C LEU A 345 -14.02 3.29 24.44
N TYR A 346 -14.91 4.24 24.77
CA TYR A 346 -16.36 4.10 24.75
C TYR A 346 -16.85 2.81 25.44
N LEU A 347 -16.09 2.33 26.42
CA LEU A 347 -16.48 1.34 27.40
C LEU A 347 -17.34 2.07 28.42
N TYR A 348 -18.54 2.46 28.00
CA TYR A 348 -19.58 2.82 28.96
C TYR A 348 -19.93 1.56 29.73
N ASN A 349 -19.89 1.67 31.04
CA ASN A 349 -20.20 0.61 31.97
C ASN A 349 -21.01 1.22 33.12
N ASN A 350 -21.79 0.40 33.82
CA ASN A 350 -22.69 0.90 34.88
C ASN A 350 -21.94 1.29 36.17
N PHE A 351 -20.62 1.11 36.20
CA PHE A 351 -19.81 1.31 37.40
C PHE A 351 -19.18 2.70 37.50
N VAL A 352 -19.14 3.47 36.41
CA VAL A 352 -18.40 4.73 36.35
C VAL A 352 -19.34 5.86 35.96
N THR A 353 -19.57 6.79 36.90
CA THR A 353 -20.22 8.05 36.59
C THR A 353 -19.34 8.87 35.65
N PRO A 354 -19.88 9.37 34.54
CA PRO A 354 -19.10 10.11 33.54
C PRO A 354 -18.80 11.54 34.02
N LEU A 355 -17.70 11.68 34.73
CA LEU A 355 -17.17 12.94 35.28
C LEU A 355 -16.04 13.50 34.39
N LYS A 356 -15.59 14.73 34.66
CA LYS A 356 -14.62 15.41 33.79
C LYS A 356 -13.29 14.69 33.78
N ALA A 357 -12.69 14.55 32.60
CA ALA A 357 -11.35 14.00 32.50
C ALA A 357 -10.51 14.66 31.41
N TYR A 358 -9.21 14.72 31.69
CA TYR A 358 -8.16 15.12 30.76
C TYR A 358 -7.41 13.87 30.34
N ARG A 359 -7.29 13.62 29.04
CA ARG A 359 -6.68 12.39 28.53
C ARG A 359 -5.63 12.68 27.49
N ALA A 360 -4.54 11.91 27.53
CA ALA A 360 -3.46 11.95 26.56
C ALA A 360 -3.10 10.53 26.13
N GLY A 361 -3.18 10.28 24.83
CA GLY A 361 -2.98 8.97 24.24
C GLY A 361 -1.88 8.93 23.19
N ILE A 362 -1.18 7.81 23.11
CA ILE A 362 -0.28 7.48 22.01
C ILE A 362 -0.62 6.09 21.48
N GLN A 363 -0.73 6.01 20.16
CA GLN A 363 -0.90 4.76 19.43
C GLN A 363 0.24 4.63 18.43
N TYR A 364 0.88 3.47 18.42
CA TYR A 364 1.82 3.09 17.39
C TYR A 364 1.33 1.84 16.69
N GLN A 365 1.48 1.75 15.37
CA GLN A 365 1.28 0.52 14.62
C GLN A 365 2.49 0.33 13.72
N ARG A 366 2.98 -0.90 13.64
CA ARG A 366 3.97 -1.29 12.64
C ARG A 366 3.78 -2.72 12.17
N ARG A 367 4.00 -2.93 10.88
CA ARG A 367 4.13 -4.26 10.31
C ARG A 367 5.49 -4.86 10.68
N PHE A 368 5.45 -6.06 11.23
CA PHE A 368 6.60 -6.93 11.50
C PHE A 368 6.55 -8.14 10.57
N GLY A 369 7.68 -8.45 9.94
CA GLY A 369 7.73 -9.48 8.91
C GLY A 369 6.75 -9.17 7.75
N ARG A 370 6.08 -10.21 7.25
CA ARG A 370 5.26 -10.13 6.03
C ARG A 370 3.78 -9.79 6.28
N ALA A 371 3.28 -10.17 7.45
CA ALA A 371 1.85 -10.29 7.70
C ALA A 371 1.41 -9.85 9.10
N PHE A 372 2.35 -9.69 10.03
CA PHE A 372 2.02 -9.36 11.41
C PHE A 372 2.06 -7.86 11.62
N PHE A 373 1.09 -7.34 12.36
CA PHE A 373 1.05 -5.96 12.80
C PHE A 373 1.02 -5.98 14.31
N VAL A 374 1.87 -5.16 14.92
CA VAL A 374 1.87 -4.96 16.36
C VAL A 374 1.47 -3.51 16.60
N ARG A 375 0.49 -3.34 17.48
CA ARG A 375 -0.12 -2.05 17.77
C ARG A 375 -0.28 -1.85 19.28
N PRO A 376 0.76 -1.32 19.95
CA PRO A 376 0.62 -0.84 21.32
C PRO A 376 -0.17 0.47 21.35
N VAL A 377 -1.02 0.62 22.36
CA VAL A 377 -1.76 1.83 22.67
C VAL A 377 -1.56 2.12 24.15
N PHE A 378 -1.19 3.35 24.47
CA PHE A 378 -1.10 3.84 25.83
C PHE A 378 -1.94 5.08 25.98
N LEU A 379 -2.66 5.17 27.07
CA LEU A 379 -3.50 6.30 27.41
C LEU A 379 -3.36 6.60 28.89
N TYR A 380 -3.15 7.87 29.18
CA TYR A 380 -3.21 8.42 30.52
C TYR A 380 -4.47 9.27 30.63
N GLU A 381 -5.20 9.11 31.72
CA GLU A 381 -6.38 9.91 32.05
C GLU A 381 -6.21 10.46 33.46
N TYR A 382 -6.41 11.77 33.62
CA TYR A 382 -6.63 12.43 34.89
C TYR A 382 -8.14 12.69 34.99
N GLU A 383 -8.83 11.78 35.67
CA GLU A 383 -10.29 11.76 35.73
C GLU A 383 -10.77 12.17 37.12
N GLU A 384 -11.78 13.03 37.14
CA GLU A 384 -12.63 13.25 38.29
C GLU A 384 -13.43 11.96 38.54
N TYR A 385 -13.41 11.42 39.76
CA TYR A 385 -14.12 10.17 40.09
C TYR A 385 -15.13 10.36 41.23
N LEU A 386 -14.97 11.42 42.01
CA LEU A 386 -15.98 12.03 42.87
C LEU A 386 -15.93 13.54 42.63
N PRO A 387 -17.00 14.29 42.91
CA PRO A 387 -16.99 15.75 42.74
C PRO A 387 -15.76 16.39 43.41
N ASP A 388 -14.98 17.12 42.62
CA ASP A 388 -13.72 17.77 43.04
C ASP A 388 -12.58 16.82 43.49
N GLU A 389 -12.72 15.50 43.34
CA GLU A 389 -11.67 14.52 43.59
C GLU A 389 -11.19 13.84 42.31
N TYR A 390 -9.88 13.81 42.12
CA TYR A 390 -9.25 13.32 40.91
C TYR A 390 -8.33 12.15 41.17
N ARG A 391 -8.27 11.25 40.20
CA ARG A 391 -7.36 10.11 40.19
C ARG A 391 -6.66 9.97 38.85
N ASN A 392 -5.57 9.21 38.86
CA ASN A 392 -4.88 8.83 37.65
C ASN A 392 -5.41 7.50 37.16
N ARG A 393 -5.61 7.37 35.85
CA ARG A 393 -6.00 6.13 35.19
C ARG A 393 -5.07 5.87 34.01
N PHE A 394 -4.60 4.64 33.90
CA PHE A 394 -3.64 4.20 32.91
C PHE A 394 -4.23 3.06 32.11
N SER A 395 -4.34 3.23 30.81
CA SER A 395 -4.77 2.18 29.89
C SER A 395 -3.61 1.76 29.00
N ALA A 396 -3.29 0.47 29.00
CA ALA A 396 -2.27 -0.12 28.16
C ALA A 396 -2.86 -1.28 27.37
N GLN A 397 -2.85 -1.16 26.04
CA GLN A 397 -3.38 -2.17 25.14
C GLN A 397 -2.30 -2.65 24.18
N LEU A 398 -2.26 -3.96 23.96
CA LEU A 398 -1.50 -4.58 22.87
C LEU A 398 -2.48 -5.23 21.90
N ILE A 399 -2.29 -4.96 20.61
CA ILE A 399 -3.07 -5.58 19.53
C ILE A 399 -2.08 -6.22 18.56
N ILE A 400 -2.27 -7.50 18.30
CA ILE A 400 -1.48 -8.27 17.32
C ILE A 400 -2.42 -8.74 16.23
N THR A 401 -2.15 -8.35 14.99
CA THR A 401 -2.96 -8.73 13.83
C THR A 401 -2.13 -9.53 12.84
N LYS A 402 -2.63 -10.66 12.36
CA LYS A 402 -2.06 -11.40 11.23
C LYS A 402 -2.98 -11.29 10.02
N ARG A 403 -2.46 -10.76 8.91
CA ARG A 403 -3.16 -10.65 7.62
C ARG A 403 -2.77 -11.81 6.69
N PHE A 404 -3.72 -12.42 5.99
CA PHE A 404 -3.47 -13.59 5.12
C PHE A 404 -4.46 -13.77 3.96
#